data_AF-A0A2C5YYZ9-F1
#
_entry.id   AF-A0A2C5YYZ9-F1
#
_cell.length_a   1.000
_cell.length_b   1.000
_cell.length_c   1.000
_cell.angle_alpha   90.00
_cell.angle_beta   90.00
_cell.angle_gamma   90.00
#
_symmetry.space_group_name_H-M   'P 1'
#
loop_
_entity.id
_entity.type
_entity.pdbx_description
1 polymer ?
#
loop_
_entity_poly.entity_id
_entity_poly.type
_entity_poly.pdbx_seq_one_letter_code
_entity_poly.pdbx_strand_id
1 'polypeptide(L)'
;MWPEGYLTAARENLVANSRLCRASREKDLAKFILTKSFTGKKWRPLYLDQLKDGHRQQTGGVRIMSTKTLADVVEALIGASYMDGGLSKALICISSFLDDKEMQWRHVDDNRERLFEMVRSQSSLPPALEQLEALMGYSFRKKALLVEAMTHGSYVLDINTRSYERLEFLGDAVLDYIIVTKLFSVEPPLSHHRMHSLKSAMVNGDFLAFVVMENSSLKGEGGRDVLEPLSRFMRHGSSVIGTEQRAMKTRYEELRGEIREAMVKGKRYPWALLARMRAKKFVSDLFEAFLGAVWVDSGSTEACKAIVAQFGILAYLEFLLRNDVDARHPKQELGEWAGRQKMEYEVDVTEGRYVCRVLIGDVVVCTVEDGLSAEEAQTRAADKVMRRVWVEGGELDTG
;
A
#
# COMPACT_ATOMS: atom_id res chain seq x y z
N MET A 1 5.25 13.76 -21.44
CA MET A 1 4.92 13.31 -20.07
C MET A 1 5.95 12.28 -19.66
N TRP A 2 6.36 12.28 -18.40
CA TRP A 2 7.46 11.46 -17.90
C TRP A 2 7.01 10.01 -17.66
N PRO A 3 7.83 8.98 -17.95
CA PRO A 3 7.56 7.58 -17.61
C PRO A 3 7.42 7.38 -16.10
N GLU A 4 6.72 6.31 -15.69
CA GLU A 4 6.43 5.99 -14.29
C GLU A 4 7.69 5.84 -13.42
N GLY A 5 8.74 5.17 -13.91
CA GLY A 5 10.01 5.08 -13.17
C GLY A 5 10.63 6.43 -12.78
N TYR A 6 10.45 7.48 -13.60
CA TYR A 6 10.88 8.82 -13.21
C TYR A 6 9.94 9.49 -12.20
N LEU A 7 8.63 9.21 -12.27
CA LEU A 7 7.66 9.71 -11.29
C LEU A 7 7.93 9.09 -9.91
N THR A 8 8.19 7.78 -9.87
CA THR A 8 8.56 7.06 -8.64
C THR A 8 9.85 7.61 -8.06
N ALA A 9 10.91 7.77 -8.87
CA ALA A 9 12.17 8.38 -8.41
C ALA A 9 12.00 9.83 -7.95
N ALA A 10 11.20 10.64 -8.65
CA ALA A 10 10.92 12.01 -8.25
C ALA A 10 10.15 12.08 -6.93
N ARG A 11 9.14 11.22 -6.76
CA ARG A 11 8.37 11.07 -5.50
C ARG A 11 9.29 10.70 -4.35
N GLU A 12 10.08 9.62 -4.50
CA GLU A 12 10.99 9.12 -3.46
C GLU A 12 12.00 10.18 -3.01
N ASN A 13 12.58 10.92 -3.96
CA ASN A 13 13.50 12.01 -3.65
C ASN A 13 12.82 13.19 -2.93
N LEU A 14 11.54 13.43 -3.22
CA LEU A 14 10.77 14.52 -2.62
C LEU A 14 10.34 14.18 -1.19
N VAL A 15 9.89 12.95 -0.95
CA VAL A 15 9.44 12.48 0.37
C VAL A 15 10.55 11.87 1.22
N ALA A 16 11.80 11.86 0.74
CA ALA A 16 12.92 11.28 1.46
C ALA A 16 13.09 11.88 2.87
N ASN A 17 13.29 11.02 3.87
CA ASN A 17 13.52 11.42 5.27
C ASN A 17 14.66 12.45 5.41
N SER A 18 15.70 12.34 4.59
CA SER A 18 16.82 13.29 4.56
C SER A 18 16.36 14.69 4.14
N ARG A 19 15.48 14.80 3.14
CA ARG A 19 14.93 16.05 2.64
C ARG A 19 13.95 16.67 3.62
N LEU A 20 13.03 15.87 4.18
CA LEU A 20 12.09 16.33 5.22
C LEU A 20 12.83 16.81 6.47
N CYS A 21 13.86 16.08 6.90
CA CYS A 21 14.70 16.50 8.02
C CYS A 21 15.42 17.84 7.73
N ARG A 22 15.93 18.04 6.50
CA ARG A 22 16.52 19.32 6.10
C ARG A 22 15.52 20.46 6.18
N ALA A 23 14.32 20.29 5.63
CA ALA A 23 13.24 21.28 5.71
C ALA A 23 12.86 21.61 7.17
N SER A 24 12.78 20.58 8.03
CA SER A 24 12.51 20.73 9.47
C SER A 24 13.58 21.57 10.17
N ARG A 25 14.86 21.38 9.81
CA ARG A 25 15.99 22.16 10.36
C ARG A 25 15.99 23.60 9.89
N GLU A 26 15.68 23.86 8.62
CA GLU A 26 15.61 25.23 8.06
C GLU A 26 14.53 26.07 8.74
N LYS A 27 13.42 25.45 9.14
CA LYS A 27 12.33 26.09 9.90
C LYS A 27 12.54 26.10 11.41
N ASP A 28 13.68 25.59 11.89
CA ASP A 28 14.02 25.48 13.31
C ASP A 28 12.91 24.80 14.14
N LEU A 29 12.29 23.75 13.59
CA LEU A 29 11.22 23.01 14.29
C LEU A 29 11.72 22.26 15.52
N ALA A 30 13.02 21.97 15.57
CA ALA A 30 13.64 21.19 16.62
C ALA A 30 13.39 21.75 18.03
N LYS A 31 13.26 23.07 18.18
CA LYS A 31 13.00 23.72 19.48
C LYS A 31 11.58 23.48 20.02
N PHE A 32 10.63 23.18 19.13
CA PHE A 32 9.22 22.98 19.49
C PHE A 32 8.89 21.51 19.81
N ILE A 33 9.76 20.57 19.45
CA ILE A 33 9.50 19.15 19.65
C ILE A 33 9.70 18.77 21.13
N LEU A 34 8.64 18.17 21.70
CA LEU A 34 8.65 17.63 23.05
C LEU A 34 9.14 16.18 23.02
N THR A 35 10.41 15.96 23.40
CA THR A 35 11.03 14.62 23.40
C THR A 35 10.95 13.90 24.75
N LYS A 36 10.61 14.62 25.81
CA LYS A 36 10.52 14.08 27.16
C LYS A 36 9.07 14.06 27.61
N SER A 37 8.66 12.94 28.19
CA SER A 37 7.38 12.87 28.88
C SER A 37 7.36 13.90 30.02
N PHE A 38 6.23 14.59 30.15
CA PHE A 38 6.03 15.52 31.23
C PHE A 38 6.07 14.78 32.56
N THR A 39 7.03 15.12 33.42
CA THR A 39 7.11 14.59 34.79
C THR A 39 6.86 15.73 35.75
N GLY A 40 5.69 15.73 36.39
CA GLY A 40 5.28 16.79 37.33
C GLY A 40 6.26 17.03 38.50
N LYS A 41 7.16 16.06 38.77
CA LYS A 41 8.21 16.17 39.80
C LYS A 41 9.13 17.38 39.60
N LYS A 42 9.43 17.77 38.36
CA LYS A 42 10.30 18.91 38.03
C LYS A 42 9.56 20.13 37.51
N TRP A 43 8.24 20.06 37.35
CA TRP A 43 7.46 21.20 36.91
C TRP A 43 7.32 22.21 38.05
N ARG A 44 7.51 23.49 37.71
CA ARG A 44 7.33 24.62 38.62
C ARG A 44 6.52 25.68 37.88
N PRO A 45 5.51 26.30 38.51
CA PRO A 45 4.78 27.41 37.91
C PRO A 45 5.72 28.59 37.65
N LEU A 46 5.55 29.26 36.51
CA LEU A 46 6.41 30.36 36.02
C LEU A 46 6.62 31.51 37.02
N TYR A 47 5.71 31.68 37.98
CA TYR A 47 5.74 32.77 38.96
C TYR A 47 6.73 32.54 40.12
N LEU A 48 7.21 31.31 40.33
CA LEU A 48 8.17 31.01 41.41
C LEU A 48 9.63 31.28 41.00
N ASP A 49 9.98 31.11 39.71
CA ASP A 49 11.34 31.33 39.22
C ASP A 49 11.66 32.82 39.01
N GLN A 50 10.64 33.66 38.76
CA GLN A 50 10.82 35.11 38.58
C GLN A 50 11.20 35.84 39.88
N LEU A 51 10.97 35.23 41.04
CA LEU A 51 11.28 35.83 42.35
C LEU A 51 12.68 35.53 42.86
N LYS A 52 13.42 34.58 42.26
CA LYS A 52 14.69 34.13 42.85
C LYS A 52 15.95 34.36 42.04
N ASP A 53 15.95 34.43 40.71
CA ASP A 53 17.20 34.73 40.00
C ASP A 53 16.93 35.32 38.62
N GLY A 54 17.64 36.39 38.28
CA GLY A 54 17.68 37.04 36.95
C GLY A 54 18.27 36.16 35.83
N HIS A 55 18.30 34.84 36.00
CA HIS A 55 18.75 33.90 35.01
C HIS A 55 17.56 33.32 34.26
N ARG A 56 17.25 33.88 33.08
CA ARG A 56 16.65 33.08 32.01
C ARG A 56 17.56 31.87 31.81
N GLN A 57 17.16 30.70 32.30
CA GLN A 57 17.77 29.45 31.88
C GLN A 57 17.48 29.29 30.38
N GLN A 58 18.39 29.82 29.56
CA GLN A 58 18.58 29.29 28.23
C GLN A 58 19.02 27.84 28.42
N THR A 59 18.07 26.91 28.31
CA THR A 59 18.40 25.51 28.02
C THR A 59 18.89 25.44 26.57
N GLY A 60 20.03 26.08 26.28
CA GLY A 60 20.65 26.25 24.98
C GLY A 60 21.62 25.11 24.64
N GLY A 61 21.27 23.88 24.99
CA GLY A 61 21.93 22.72 24.40
C GLY A 61 21.24 22.41 23.07
N VAL A 62 21.99 22.37 21.96
CA VAL A 62 21.49 21.89 20.67
C VAL A 62 20.92 20.49 20.89
N ARG A 63 19.59 20.35 20.86
CA ARG A 63 18.93 19.05 21.03
C ARG A 63 19.22 18.22 19.79
N ILE A 64 20.14 17.26 19.91
CA ILE A 64 20.43 16.30 18.84
C ILE A 64 19.25 15.33 18.75
N MET A 65 18.48 15.43 17.67
CA MET A 65 17.39 14.52 17.35
C MET A 65 17.76 13.65 16.15
N SER A 66 17.21 12.44 16.10
CA SER A 66 17.40 11.56 14.96
C SER A 66 16.76 12.18 13.70
N THR A 67 17.37 11.93 12.54
CA THR A 67 16.83 12.35 11.23
C THR A 67 15.40 11.86 11.02
N LYS A 68 15.11 10.64 11.51
CA LYS A 68 13.78 10.02 11.42
C LYS A 68 12.73 10.82 12.20
N THR A 69 13.00 11.12 13.47
CA THR A 69 12.07 11.89 14.32
C THR A 69 11.72 13.26 13.72
N LEU A 70 12.70 13.95 13.13
CA LEU A 70 12.46 15.25 12.50
C LEU A 70 11.61 15.15 11.23
N ALA A 71 11.78 14.07 10.44
CA ALA A 71 10.96 13.79 9.28
C ALA A 71 9.52 13.42 9.69
N ASP A 72 9.36 12.51 10.65
CA ASP A 72 8.07 12.07 11.19
C ASP A 72 7.24 13.26 11.70
N VAL A 73 7.87 14.27 12.30
CA VAL A 73 7.19 15.50 12.76
C VAL A 73 6.66 16.33 11.59
N VAL A 74 7.40 16.43 10.48
CA VAL A 74 6.92 17.15 9.28
C VAL A 74 5.71 16.42 8.69
N GLU A 75 5.77 15.09 8.59
CA GLU A 75 4.63 14.27 8.13
C GLU A 75 3.41 14.44 9.05
N ALA A 76 3.62 14.44 10.38
CA ALA A 76 2.56 14.66 11.35
C ALA A 76 1.93 16.06 11.23
N LEU A 77 2.71 17.10 10.94
CA LEU A 77 2.20 18.46 10.71
C LEU A 77 1.38 18.56 9.41
N ILE A 78 1.80 17.87 8.35
CA ILE A 78 1.04 17.77 7.10
C ILE A 78 -0.29 17.06 7.38
N GLY A 79 -0.27 15.95 8.11
CA GLY A 79 -1.47 15.22 8.53
C GLY A 79 -2.41 16.07 9.40
N ALA A 80 -1.88 16.84 10.36
CA ALA A 80 -2.67 17.76 11.17
C ALA A 80 -3.31 18.87 10.33
N SER A 81 -2.57 19.41 9.34
CA SER A 81 -3.09 20.42 8.41
C SER A 81 -4.20 19.85 7.53
N TYR A 82 -4.08 18.58 7.12
CA TYR A 82 -5.13 17.86 6.42
C TYR A 82 -6.39 17.69 7.28
N MET A 83 -6.25 17.35 8.55
CA MET A 83 -7.41 17.24 9.45
C MET A 83 -8.12 18.58 9.69
N ASP A 84 -7.38 19.69 9.70
CA ASP A 84 -7.90 21.04 9.94
C ASP A 84 -8.58 21.68 8.71
N GLY A 85 -8.24 21.26 7.48
CA GLY A 85 -8.86 21.87 6.28
C GLY A 85 -8.64 21.13 4.98
N GLY A 86 -8.51 19.81 5.06
CA GLY A 86 -8.43 18.93 3.91
C GLY A 86 -7.15 19.10 3.08
N LEU A 87 -7.24 18.65 1.84
CA LEU A 87 -6.12 18.66 0.88
C LEU A 87 -5.59 20.07 0.61
N SER A 88 -6.44 21.10 0.62
CA SER A 88 -6.00 22.47 0.34
C SER A 88 -5.05 23.00 1.41
N LYS A 89 -5.36 22.81 2.71
CA LYS A 89 -4.45 23.21 3.80
C LYS A 89 -3.20 22.33 3.87
N ALA A 90 -3.35 21.03 3.61
CA ALA A 90 -2.22 20.11 3.54
C ALA A 90 -1.22 20.52 2.45
N LEU A 91 -1.69 20.93 1.27
CA LEU A 91 -0.86 21.41 0.16
C LEU A 91 -0.10 22.69 0.53
N ILE A 92 -0.76 23.65 1.20
CA ILE A 92 -0.09 24.86 1.69
C ILE A 92 1.01 24.48 2.69
N CYS A 93 0.73 23.56 3.60
CA CYS A 93 1.73 23.05 4.55
C CYS A 93 2.92 22.41 3.83
N ILE A 94 2.68 21.52 2.86
CA ILE A 94 3.73 20.90 2.03
C ILE A 94 4.56 21.97 1.31
N SER A 95 3.91 22.94 0.65
CA SER A 95 4.59 24.01 -0.08
C SER A 95 5.49 24.86 0.82
N SER A 96 5.16 24.97 2.11
CA SER A 96 5.97 25.72 3.08
C SER A 96 7.26 25.00 3.49
N PHE A 97 7.28 23.67 3.42
CA PHE A 97 8.43 22.82 3.76
C PHE A 97 9.25 22.41 2.53
N LEU A 98 8.59 22.20 1.39
CA LEU A 98 9.17 21.71 0.16
C LEU A 98 9.15 22.79 -0.93
N ASP A 99 9.53 24.01 -0.55
CA ASP A 99 9.66 25.14 -1.46
C ASP A 99 10.87 24.92 -2.37
N ASP A 100 10.65 24.15 -3.44
CA ASP A 100 11.61 23.97 -4.52
C ASP A 100 11.28 24.98 -5.61
N LYS A 101 12.25 25.81 -6.00
CA LYS A 101 12.05 26.88 -6.99
C LYS A 101 11.56 26.37 -8.35
N GLU A 102 11.71 25.06 -8.60
CA GLU A 102 11.30 24.39 -9.83
C GLU A 102 9.87 23.80 -9.76
N MET A 103 9.26 23.67 -8.58
CA MET A 103 7.97 22.99 -8.40
C MET A 103 6.83 23.96 -8.13
N GLN A 104 5.85 24.02 -9.04
CA GLN A 104 4.61 24.77 -8.81
C GLN A 104 3.57 23.91 -8.08
N TRP A 105 3.43 24.13 -6.78
CA TRP A 105 2.39 23.52 -5.94
C TRP A 105 1.00 24.08 -6.31
N ARG A 106 0.30 23.42 -7.24
CA ARG A 106 -1.07 23.76 -7.66
C ARG A 106 -2.10 22.90 -6.93
N HIS A 107 -3.35 23.37 -6.90
CA HIS A 107 -4.44 22.57 -6.33
C HIS A 107 -4.56 21.22 -7.04
N VAL A 108 -4.91 20.19 -6.28
CA VAL A 108 -5.03 18.82 -6.80
C VAL A 108 -6.05 18.76 -7.95
N ASP A 109 -7.17 19.46 -7.80
CA ASP A 109 -8.23 19.51 -8.82
C ASP A 109 -7.76 20.18 -10.12
N ASP A 110 -6.93 21.23 -10.04
CA ASP A 110 -6.39 21.91 -11.22
C ASP A 110 -5.44 21.00 -12.00
N ASN A 111 -4.62 20.21 -11.27
CA ASN A 111 -3.73 19.23 -11.89
C ASN A 111 -4.52 18.10 -12.54
N ARG A 112 -5.60 17.64 -11.88
CA ARG A 112 -6.52 16.63 -12.41
C ARG A 112 -7.24 17.12 -13.65
N GLU A 113 -7.75 18.35 -13.67
CA GLU A 113 -8.40 18.95 -14.84
C GLU A 113 -7.47 19.00 -16.03
N ARG A 114 -6.23 19.44 -15.83
CA ARG A 114 -5.20 19.41 -16.87
C ARG A 114 -4.93 18.01 -17.40
N LEU A 115 -4.81 17.02 -16.52
CA LEU A 115 -4.63 15.63 -16.94
C LEU A 115 -5.83 15.16 -17.77
N PHE A 116 -7.05 15.45 -17.31
CA PHE A 116 -8.28 15.11 -18.01
C PHE A 116 -8.34 15.78 -19.39
N GLU A 117 -8.05 17.08 -19.50
CA GLU A 117 -8.03 17.84 -20.77
C GLU A 117 -7.03 17.26 -21.77
N MET A 118 -5.84 16.86 -21.30
CA MET A 118 -4.79 16.26 -22.14
C MET A 118 -5.15 14.88 -22.70
N VAL A 119 -6.16 14.20 -22.14
CA VAL A 119 -6.64 12.93 -22.67
C VAL A 119 -7.43 13.17 -23.96
N ARG A 120 -7.11 12.38 -24.98
CA ARG A 120 -7.81 12.42 -26.28
C ARG A 120 -9.28 12.06 -26.09
N SER A 121 -10.17 12.82 -26.73
CA SER A 121 -11.58 12.44 -26.84
C SER A 121 -11.70 11.26 -27.80
N GLN A 122 -12.03 10.09 -27.27
CA GLN A 122 -12.36 8.90 -28.05
C GLN A 122 -13.85 8.62 -27.89
N SER A 123 -14.56 8.55 -29.02
CA SER A 123 -16.02 8.44 -29.07
C SER A 123 -16.54 7.03 -28.77
N SER A 124 -15.76 5.97 -29.03
CA SER A 124 -16.16 4.58 -28.79
C SER A 124 -15.05 3.72 -28.20
N LEU A 125 -15.43 2.75 -27.39
CA LEU A 125 -14.51 1.73 -26.88
C LEU A 125 -14.25 0.68 -27.97
N PRO A 126 -13.07 0.01 -27.94
CA PRO A 126 -12.90 -1.24 -28.66
C PRO A 126 -13.96 -2.26 -28.19
N PRO A 127 -14.53 -3.09 -29.08
CA PRO A 127 -15.58 -4.05 -28.71
C PRO A 127 -15.20 -4.97 -27.53
N ALA A 128 -13.92 -5.31 -27.42
CA ALA A 128 -13.39 -6.12 -26.31
C ALA A 128 -13.51 -5.45 -24.93
N LEU A 129 -13.59 -4.11 -24.87
CA LEU A 129 -13.65 -3.34 -23.62
C LEU A 129 -15.04 -2.80 -23.30
N GLU A 130 -16.03 -2.98 -24.18
CA GLU A 130 -17.40 -2.48 -23.93
C GLU A 130 -18.03 -3.13 -22.70
N GLN A 131 -17.79 -4.42 -22.49
CA GLN A 131 -18.28 -5.17 -21.34
C GLN A 131 -17.58 -4.76 -20.03
N LEU A 132 -16.40 -4.12 -20.14
CA LEU A 132 -15.60 -3.78 -18.98
C LEU A 132 -16.22 -2.64 -18.16
N GLU A 133 -16.83 -1.64 -18.80
CA GLU A 133 -17.54 -0.58 -18.06
C GLU A 133 -18.69 -1.15 -17.21
N ALA A 134 -19.40 -2.15 -17.74
CA ALA A 134 -20.47 -2.84 -17.02
C ALA A 134 -19.92 -3.69 -15.87
N LEU A 135 -18.82 -4.42 -16.10
CA LEU A 135 -18.15 -5.22 -15.07
C LEU A 135 -17.65 -4.35 -13.90
N MET A 136 -17.05 -3.22 -14.23
CA MET A 136 -16.46 -2.31 -13.25
C MET A 136 -17.47 -1.35 -12.62
N GLY A 137 -18.69 -1.26 -13.13
CA GLY A 137 -19.72 -0.35 -12.61
C GLY A 137 -19.44 1.14 -12.85
N TYR A 138 -18.62 1.48 -13.84
CA TYR A 138 -18.26 2.87 -14.15
C TYR A 138 -18.22 3.11 -15.66
N SER A 139 -18.88 4.18 -16.13
CA SER A 139 -18.82 4.60 -17.52
C SER A 139 -17.98 5.87 -17.68
N PHE A 140 -16.91 5.77 -18.48
CA PHE A 140 -15.97 6.86 -18.67
C PHE A 140 -16.52 7.95 -19.57
N ARG A 141 -16.26 9.22 -19.22
CA ARG A 141 -16.50 10.37 -20.11
C ARG A 141 -15.51 10.36 -21.27
N LYS A 142 -14.23 10.06 -21.00
CA LYS A 142 -13.20 9.89 -22.03
C LYS A 142 -12.78 8.43 -22.12
N LYS A 143 -13.32 7.70 -23.11
CA LYS A 143 -13.07 6.25 -23.31
C LYS A 143 -11.59 5.90 -23.47
N ALA A 144 -10.77 6.84 -23.95
CA ALA A 144 -9.32 6.69 -24.03
C ALA A 144 -8.66 6.38 -22.67
N LEU A 145 -9.23 6.82 -21.54
CA LEU A 145 -8.71 6.51 -20.20
C LEU A 145 -8.81 5.02 -19.89
N LEU A 146 -9.95 4.39 -20.19
CA LEU A 146 -10.11 2.95 -20.01
C LEU A 146 -9.18 2.16 -20.93
N VAL A 147 -9.00 2.63 -22.16
CA VAL A 147 -8.07 2.02 -23.11
C VAL A 147 -6.63 2.12 -22.59
N GLU A 148 -6.20 3.27 -22.07
CA GLU A 148 -4.88 3.48 -21.46
C GLU A 148 -4.68 2.57 -20.23
N ALA A 149 -5.65 2.55 -19.31
CA ALA A 149 -5.61 1.71 -18.10
C ALA A 149 -5.49 0.21 -18.41
N MET A 150 -6.06 -0.24 -19.53
CA MET A 150 -6.02 -1.65 -19.95
C MET A 150 -4.87 -1.95 -20.94
N THR A 151 -3.92 -1.04 -21.16
CA THR A 151 -2.81 -1.25 -22.11
C THR A 151 -1.47 -1.39 -21.39
N HIS A 152 -0.89 -2.58 -21.48
CA HIS A 152 0.45 -2.87 -20.95
C HIS A 152 1.55 -2.27 -21.84
N GLY A 153 2.69 -1.89 -21.26
CA GLY A 153 3.83 -1.29 -22.00
C GLY A 153 4.42 -2.15 -23.11
N SER A 154 4.18 -3.47 -23.09
CA SER A 154 4.57 -4.40 -24.17
C SER A 154 3.66 -4.33 -25.41
N TYR A 155 2.57 -3.56 -25.37
CA TYR A 155 1.65 -3.42 -26.48
C TYR A 155 2.12 -2.32 -27.45
N VAL A 156 2.95 -2.70 -28.42
CA VAL A 156 3.63 -1.77 -29.36
C VAL A 156 2.76 -1.38 -30.56
N LEU A 157 1.57 -1.96 -30.71
CA LEU A 157 0.71 -1.78 -31.89
C LEU A 157 0.21 -0.33 -32.10
N ASP A 158 0.27 0.52 -31.07
CA ASP A 158 -0.18 1.90 -31.17
C ASP A 158 0.83 2.84 -30.50
N ILE A 159 1.73 3.42 -31.31
CA ILE A 159 2.77 4.37 -30.90
C ILE A 159 2.18 5.58 -30.16
N ASN A 160 0.89 5.84 -30.34
CA ASN A 160 0.17 6.92 -29.69
C ASN A 160 -0.56 6.52 -28.39
N THR A 161 -0.75 5.23 -28.12
CA THR A 161 -1.39 4.77 -26.89
C THR A 161 -0.36 4.68 -25.78
N ARG A 162 -0.66 5.33 -24.64
CA ARG A 162 0.19 5.30 -23.44
C ARG A 162 -0.01 3.99 -22.67
N SER A 163 1.02 3.57 -21.93
CA SER A 163 0.92 2.46 -20.98
C SER A 163 0.13 2.87 -19.74
N TYR A 164 -0.40 1.87 -19.03
CA TYR A 164 -1.14 2.08 -17.78
C TYR A 164 -0.28 2.61 -16.63
N GLU A 165 1.05 2.50 -16.69
CA GLU A 165 1.99 2.70 -15.58
C GLU A 165 1.81 4.07 -14.88
N ARG A 166 1.52 5.13 -15.64
CA ARG A 166 1.30 6.46 -15.03
C ARG A 166 -0.03 6.56 -14.29
N LEU A 167 -1.03 5.83 -14.75
CA LEU A 167 -2.32 5.73 -14.07
C LEU A 167 -2.21 4.81 -12.84
N GLU A 168 -1.42 3.74 -12.91
CA GLU A 168 -1.08 2.87 -11.78
C GLU A 168 -0.47 3.70 -10.65
N PHE A 169 0.60 4.45 -10.95
CA PHE A 169 1.25 5.32 -9.96
C PHE A 169 0.28 6.28 -9.25
N LEU A 170 -0.69 6.82 -10.00
CA LEU A 170 -1.72 7.70 -9.46
C LEU A 170 -2.78 6.91 -8.66
N GLY A 171 -3.17 5.76 -9.17
CA GLY A 171 -4.16 4.88 -8.58
C GLY A 171 -3.72 4.25 -7.26
N ASP A 172 -2.46 3.86 -7.15
CA ASP A 172 -1.81 3.43 -5.90
C ASP A 172 -2.02 4.51 -4.82
N ALA A 173 -1.66 5.76 -5.11
CA ALA A 173 -1.85 6.88 -4.18
C ALA A 173 -3.32 7.14 -3.81
N VAL A 174 -4.25 6.98 -4.77
CA VAL A 174 -5.69 7.12 -4.52
C VAL A 174 -6.22 5.99 -3.64
N LEU A 175 -5.81 4.75 -3.88
CA LEU A 175 -6.17 3.60 -3.07
C LEU A 175 -5.65 3.77 -1.64
N ASP A 176 -4.38 4.13 -1.50
CA ASP A 176 -3.72 4.41 -0.22
C ASP A 176 -4.49 5.47 0.56
N TYR A 177 -4.85 6.57 -0.09
CA TYR A 177 -5.63 7.65 0.52
C TYR A 177 -7.01 7.17 1.02
N ILE A 178 -7.72 6.36 0.24
CA ILE A 178 -9.03 5.81 0.62
C ILE A 178 -8.91 4.92 1.86
N ILE A 179 -7.95 3.99 1.86
CA ILE A 179 -7.74 3.04 2.96
C ILE A 179 -7.29 3.76 4.23
N VAL A 180 -6.29 4.65 4.14
CA VAL A 180 -5.78 5.40 5.30
C VAL A 180 -6.86 6.30 5.89
N THR A 181 -7.64 7.01 5.06
CA THR A 181 -8.74 7.85 5.55
C THR A 181 -9.78 7.03 6.30
N LYS A 182 -10.13 5.83 5.79
CA LYS A 182 -11.06 4.93 6.48
C LYS A 182 -10.49 4.47 7.82
N LEU A 183 -9.23 4.01 7.85
CA LEU A 183 -8.57 3.54 9.08
C LEU A 183 -8.44 4.64 10.13
N PHE A 184 -8.14 5.87 9.72
CA PHE A 184 -8.01 7.01 10.62
C PHE A 184 -9.36 7.45 11.20
N SER A 185 -10.45 7.21 10.49
CA SER A 185 -11.82 7.54 10.93
C SER A 185 -12.46 6.50 11.88
N VAL A 186 -11.75 5.42 12.21
CA VAL A 186 -12.28 4.35 13.08
C VAL A 186 -12.34 4.81 14.54
N GLU A 187 -13.47 4.53 15.19
CA GLU A 187 -13.68 4.76 16.61
C GLU A 187 -13.92 3.43 17.35
N PRO A 188 -13.21 3.14 18.47
CA PRO A 188 -12.15 3.96 19.07
C PRO A 188 -10.87 4.01 18.21
N PRO A 189 -10.00 5.03 18.39
CA PRO A 189 -8.81 5.20 17.55
C PRO A 189 -7.88 3.99 17.58
N LEU A 190 -7.40 3.59 16.41
CA LEU A 190 -6.45 2.50 16.24
C LEU A 190 -5.05 2.91 16.69
N SER A 191 -4.28 1.96 17.24
CA SER A 191 -2.85 2.17 17.47
C SER A 191 -2.10 2.32 16.15
N HIS A 192 -0.98 3.06 16.16
CA HIS A 192 -0.14 3.26 14.98
C HIS A 192 0.27 1.93 14.33
N HIS A 193 0.73 0.97 15.13
CA HIS A 193 1.13 -0.36 14.64
C HIS A 193 -0.01 -1.09 13.94
N ARG A 194 -1.22 -1.06 14.53
CA ARG A 194 -2.40 -1.71 13.95
C ARG A 194 -2.82 -1.04 12.65
N MET A 195 -2.82 0.29 12.60
CA MET A 195 -3.13 1.05 11.39
C MET A 195 -2.15 0.73 10.27
N HIS A 196 -0.85 0.68 10.57
CA HIS A 196 0.19 0.31 9.61
C HIS A 196 0.00 -1.12 9.08
N SER A 197 -0.21 -2.10 9.97
CA SER A 197 -0.41 -3.49 9.56
C SER A 197 -1.66 -3.69 8.69
N LEU A 198 -2.77 -3.05 9.06
CA LEU A 198 -4.00 -3.10 8.24
C LEU A 198 -3.80 -2.40 6.89
N LYS A 199 -3.12 -1.25 6.85
CA LYS A 199 -2.78 -0.58 5.59
C LYS A 199 -1.97 -1.52 4.68
N SER A 200 -0.88 -2.09 5.19
CA SER A 200 -0.03 -3.01 4.41
C SER A 200 -0.78 -4.24 3.92
N ALA A 201 -1.75 -4.75 4.70
CA ALA A 201 -2.59 -5.87 4.30
C ALA A 201 -3.61 -5.50 3.21
N MET A 202 -4.16 -4.29 3.23
CA MET A 202 -5.18 -3.84 2.26
C MET A 202 -4.60 -3.33 0.95
N VAL A 203 -3.38 -2.80 0.97
CA VAL A 203 -2.67 -2.29 -0.22
C VAL A 203 -1.53 -3.26 -0.57
N ASN A 204 -1.85 -4.55 -0.58
CA ASN A 204 -0.95 -5.64 -0.97
C ASN A 204 -1.32 -6.12 -2.38
N GLY A 205 -0.34 -6.16 -3.29
CA GLY A 205 -0.53 -6.64 -4.66
C GLY A 205 -1.12 -8.05 -4.77
N ASP A 206 -0.74 -9.01 -3.90
CA ASP A 206 -1.33 -10.35 -3.90
C ASP A 206 -2.81 -10.33 -3.50
N PHE A 207 -3.20 -9.47 -2.56
CA PHE A 207 -4.59 -9.31 -2.15
C PHE A 207 -5.41 -8.58 -3.19
N LEU A 208 -4.90 -7.49 -3.75
CA LEU A 208 -5.55 -6.79 -4.85
C LEU A 208 -5.76 -7.73 -6.03
N ALA A 209 -4.74 -8.52 -6.37
CA ALA A 209 -4.86 -9.54 -7.40
C ALA A 209 -5.94 -10.58 -7.07
N PHE A 210 -6.00 -11.08 -5.84
CA PHE A 210 -7.01 -12.05 -5.43
C PHE A 210 -8.43 -11.47 -5.59
N VAL A 211 -8.62 -10.25 -5.10
CA VAL A 211 -9.89 -9.53 -5.15
C VAL A 211 -10.31 -9.23 -6.60
N VAL A 212 -9.36 -8.85 -7.46
CA VAL A 212 -9.61 -8.65 -8.89
C VAL A 212 -10.07 -9.96 -9.54
N MET A 213 -9.42 -11.08 -9.23
CA MET A 213 -9.81 -12.40 -9.77
C MET A 213 -11.19 -12.86 -9.26
N GLU A 214 -11.55 -12.52 -8.01
CA GLU A 214 -12.85 -12.88 -7.41
C GLU A 214 -14.02 -12.10 -8.02
N ASN A 215 -13.86 -10.79 -8.23
CA ASN A 215 -14.96 -9.90 -8.65
C ASN A 215 -15.12 -9.76 -10.16
N SER A 216 -14.27 -10.41 -10.96
CA SER A 216 -14.32 -10.35 -12.42
C SER A 216 -15.23 -11.41 -13.05
N SER A 217 -16.28 -11.86 -12.36
CA SER A 217 -17.19 -12.88 -12.92
C SER A 217 -18.26 -12.23 -13.79
N LEU A 218 -18.12 -12.34 -15.12
CA LEU A 218 -19.22 -12.05 -16.04
C LEU A 218 -20.24 -13.18 -15.97
N LYS A 219 -21.51 -12.85 -15.74
CA LYS A 219 -22.63 -13.80 -15.91
C LYS A 219 -22.70 -14.16 -17.40
N GLY A 220 -22.24 -15.35 -17.76
CA GLY A 220 -22.33 -15.84 -19.13
C GLY A 220 -23.78 -16.04 -19.56
N GLU A 221 -24.11 -15.68 -20.81
CA GLU A 221 -25.35 -16.14 -21.43
C GLU A 221 -25.32 -17.68 -21.50
N GLY A 222 -26.21 -18.34 -20.74
CA GLY A 222 -26.27 -19.81 -20.65
C GLY A 222 -26.07 -20.40 -19.25
N GLY A 223 -25.96 -19.59 -18.19
CA GLY A 223 -26.01 -20.07 -16.80
C GLY A 223 -24.77 -20.82 -16.30
N ARG A 224 -23.67 -20.83 -17.08
CA ARG A 224 -22.33 -21.14 -16.57
C ARG A 224 -21.59 -19.82 -16.37
N ASP A 225 -21.31 -19.48 -15.12
CA ASP A 225 -20.41 -18.38 -14.79
C ASP A 225 -19.02 -18.71 -15.33
N VAL A 226 -18.62 -18.08 -16.44
CA VAL A 226 -17.24 -18.15 -16.92
C VAL A 226 -16.49 -17.03 -16.24
N LEU A 227 -15.67 -17.37 -15.24
CA LEU A 227 -14.74 -16.45 -14.59
C LEU A 227 -13.72 -15.95 -15.60
N GLU A 228 -13.96 -14.77 -16.18
CA GLU A 228 -13.00 -14.07 -17.04
C GLU A 228 -12.39 -12.89 -16.28
N PRO A 229 -11.19 -13.07 -15.70
CA PRO A 229 -10.58 -12.05 -14.85
C PRO A 229 -10.33 -10.74 -15.60
N LEU A 230 -10.32 -9.60 -14.88
CA LEU A 230 -9.98 -8.28 -15.45
C LEU A 230 -8.71 -8.32 -16.32
N SER A 231 -7.71 -9.10 -15.88
CA SER A 231 -6.46 -9.31 -16.60
C SER A 231 -6.64 -9.86 -18.03
N ARG A 232 -7.74 -10.57 -18.32
CA ARG A 232 -8.12 -11.05 -19.66
C ARG A 232 -8.32 -9.92 -20.66
N PHE A 233 -8.81 -8.77 -20.18
CA PHE A 233 -9.08 -7.57 -20.98
C PHE A 233 -7.83 -6.73 -21.22
N MET A 234 -6.71 -7.05 -20.55
CA MET A 234 -5.45 -6.37 -20.74
C MET A 234 -4.92 -6.59 -22.16
N ARG A 235 -4.62 -5.48 -22.83
CA ARG A 235 -3.96 -5.43 -24.13
C ARG A 235 -2.45 -5.56 -23.92
N HIS A 236 -1.88 -6.67 -24.36
CA HIS A 236 -0.44 -6.92 -24.30
C HIS A 236 0.02 -7.70 -25.53
N GLY A 237 1.28 -7.51 -25.93
CA GLY A 237 1.88 -8.19 -27.09
C GLY A 237 2.74 -9.40 -26.72
N SER A 238 2.83 -9.76 -25.44
CA SER A 238 3.80 -10.74 -24.94
C SER A 238 3.17 -12.10 -24.69
N SER A 239 3.70 -13.14 -25.34
CA SER A 239 3.29 -14.52 -25.09
C SER A 239 3.53 -14.95 -23.64
N VAL A 240 4.59 -14.42 -23.01
CA VAL A 240 4.95 -14.70 -21.61
C VAL A 240 3.87 -14.19 -20.65
N ILE A 241 3.32 -13.01 -20.90
CA ILE A 241 2.23 -12.47 -20.07
C ILE A 241 1.00 -13.39 -20.20
N GLY A 242 0.68 -13.84 -21.41
CA GLY A 242 -0.42 -14.79 -21.64
C GLY A 242 -0.22 -16.16 -20.99
N THR A 243 1.02 -16.67 -20.89
CA THR A 243 1.31 -17.90 -20.14
C THR A 243 1.17 -17.69 -18.63
N GLU A 244 1.66 -16.57 -18.11
CA GLU A 244 1.58 -16.24 -16.69
C GLU A 244 0.14 -16.00 -16.24
N GLN A 245 -0.70 -15.34 -17.06
CA GLN A 245 -2.13 -15.16 -16.79
C GLN A 245 -2.85 -16.50 -16.62
N ARG A 246 -2.58 -17.47 -17.52
CA ARG A 246 -3.17 -18.81 -17.43
C ARG A 246 -2.66 -19.57 -16.20
N ALA A 247 -1.36 -19.55 -15.96
CA ALA A 247 -0.76 -20.22 -14.80
C ALA A 247 -1.27 -19.64 -13.47
N MET A 248 -1.46 -18.31 -13.41
CA MET A 248 -2.05 -17.63 -12.25
C MET A 248 -3.53 -17.98 -12.07
N LYS A 249 -4.31 -18.04 -13.16
CA LYS A 249 -5.71 -18.48 -13.11
C LYS A 249 -5.84 -19.90 -12.52
N THR A 250 -5.01 -20.83 -12.96
CA THR A 250 -5.00 -22.20 -12.40
C THR A 250 -4.67 -22.21 -10.91
N ARG A 251 -3.61 -21.49 -10.48
CA ARG A 251 -3.26 -21.39 -9.04
C ARG A 251 -4.36 -20.73 -8.21
N TYR A 252 -5.00 -19.71 -8.76
CA TYR A 252 -6.15 -19.05 -8.12
C TYR A 252 -7.30 -20.05 -7.96
N GLU A 253 -7.68 -20.80 -9.00
CA GLU A 253 -8.76 -21.80 -8.92
C GLU A 253 -8.48 -22.88 -7.87
N GLU A 254 -7.22 -23.32 -7.74
CA GLU A 254 -6.79 -24.29 -6.73
C GLU A 254 -6.83 -23.73 -5.29
N LEU A 255 -6.38 -22.48 -5.09
CA LEU A 255 -6.22 -21.88 -3.75
C LEU A 255 -7.44 -21.08 -3.28
N ARG A 256 -8.36 -20.71 -4.19
CA ARG A 256 -9.48 -19.78 -3.91
C ARG A 256 -10.31 -20.23 -2.72
N GLY A 257 -10.62 -21.53 -2.62
CA GLY A 257 -11.42 -22.08 -1.52
C GLY A 257 -10.74 -21.87 -0.16
N GLU A 258 -9.46 -22.23 -0.08
CA GLU A 258 -8.65 -22.10 1.13
C GLU A 258 -8.44 -20.63 1.53
N ILE A 259 -8.12 -19.76 0.57
CA ILE A 259 -7.96 -18.32 0.80
C ILE A 259 -9.26 -17.72 1.32
N ARG A 260 -10.40 -18.00 0.67
CA ARG A 260 -11.70 -17.47 1.07
C ARG A 260 -12.11 -17.93 2.46
N GLU A 261 -11.87 -19.20 2.78
CA GLU A 261 -12.13 -19.72 4.13
C GLU A 261 -11.25 -19.02 5.18
N ALA A 262 -9.96 -18.87 4.90
CA ALA A 262 -9.03 -18.16 5.78
C ALA A 262 -9.39 -16.68 5.94
N MET A 263 -9.87 -16.01 4.89
CA MET A 263 -10.32 -14.61 4.97
C MET A 263 -11.58 -14.44 5.81
N VAL A 264 -12.53 -15.38 5.77
CA VAL A 264 -13.83 -15.24 6.45
C VAL A 264 -13.83 -15.82 7.86
N LYS A 265 -13.07 -16.90 8.12
CA LYS A 265 -13.05 -17.59 9.42
C LYS A 265 -11.75 -17.40 10.18
N GLY A 266 -10.68 -16.97 9.51
CA GLY A 266 -9.36 -16.83 10.12
C GLY A 266 -9.30 -15.66 11.10
N LYS A 267 -8.61 -15.88 12.22
CA LYS A 267 -8.20 -14.80 13.14
C LYS A 267 -6.97 -14.04 12.66
N ARG A 268 -6.37 -14.46 11.54
CA ARG A 268 -5.15 -13.87 10.97
C ARG A 268 -5.33 -13.65 9.49
N TYR A 269 -4.71 -12.59 8.99
CA TYR A 269 -4.68 -12.31 7.58
C TYR A 269 -3.85 -13.38 6.82
N PRO A 270 -4.33 -13.89 5.68
CA PRO A 270 -3.76 -15.06 5.02
C PRO A 270 -2.53 -14.75 4.15
N TRP A 271 -1.49 -14.12 4.73
CA TRP A 271 -0.26 -13.72 4.03
C TRP A 271 0.38 -14.86 3.23
N ALA A 272 0.56 -16.02 3.84
CA ALA A 272 1.22 -17.16 3.18
C ALA A 272 0.39 -17.75 2.02
N LEU A 273 -0.94 -17.79 2.14
CA LEU A 273 -1.80 -18.32 1.09
C LEU A 273 -1.87 -17.37 -0.10
N LEU A 274 -1.96 -16.07 0.16
CA LEU A 274 -1.94 -15.03 -0.88
C LEU A 274 -0.60 -15.04 -1.62
N ALA A 275 0.54 -15.11 -0.92
CA ALA A 275 1.86 -15.20 -1.54
C ALA A 275 2.02 -16.46 -2.42
N ARG A 276 1.36 -17.57 -2.06
CA ARG A 276 1.37 -18.83 -2.84
C ARG A 276 0.65 -18.73 -4.17
N MET A 277 -0.31 -17.81 -4.32
CA MET A 277 -0.92 -17.50 -5.62
C MET A 277 0.13 -17.00 -6.63
N ARG A 278 1.23 -16.42 -6.14
CA ARG A 278 2.32 -15.82 -6.92
C ARG A 278 1.71 -14.84 -7.93
N ALA A 279 0.99 -13.86 -7.39
CA ALA A 279 0.39 -12.84 -8.22
C ALA A 279 1.49 -12.11 -8.97
N LYS A 280 1.27 -11.89 -10.27
CA LYS A 280 2.13 -10.99 -11.01
C LYS A 280 1.62 -9.58 -10.79
N LYS A 281 2.56 -8.65 -10.58
CA LYS A 281 2.28 -7.23 -10.31
C LYS A 281 1.27 -6.64 -11.30
N PHE A 282 1.39 -6.96 -12.59
CA PHE A 282 0.45 -6.46 -13.60
C PHE A 282 -1.04 -6.65 -13.28
N VAL A 283 -1.45 -7.61 -12.43
CA VAL A 283 -2.86 -7.73 -12.03
C VAL A 283 -3.27 -6.66 -11.02
N SER A 284 -2.44 -6.38 -10.00
CA SER A 284 -2.67 -5.25 -9.08
C SER A 284 -2.53 -3.93 -9.82
N ASP A 285 -1.51 -3.82 -10.68
CA ASP A 285 -1.20 -2.59 -11.40
C ASP A 285 -2.35 -2.19 -12.34
N LEU A 286 -3.05 -3.16 -12.95
CA LEU A 286 -4.26 -2.92 -13.75
C LEU A 286 -5.41 -2.35 -12.92
N PHE A 287 -5.60 -2.83 -11.69
CA PHE A 287 -6.65 -2.34 -10.80
C PHE A 287 -6.35 -0.93 -10.30
N GLU A 288 -5.09 -0.68 -9.93
CA GLU A 288 -4.61 0.65 -9.56
C GLU A 288 -4.74 1.60 -10.74
N ALA A 289 -4.27 1.22 -11.92
CA ALA A 289 -4.41 2.03 -13.13
C ALA A 289 -5.87 2.34 -13.48
N PHE A 290 -6.76 1.37 -13.30
CA PHE A 290 -8.19 1.60 -13.45
C PHE A 290 -8.69 2.64 -12.43
N LEU A 291 -8.33 2.51 -11.16
CA LEU A 291 -8.73 3.44 -10.12
C LEU A 291 -8.20 4.87 -10.39
N GLY A 292 -6.95 4.97 -10.85
CA GLY A 292 -6.34 6.22 -11.30
C GLY A 292 -7.07 6.83 -12.50
N ALA A 293 -7.48 6.00 -13.47
CA ALA A 293 -8.30 6.44 -14.60
C ALA A 293 -9.65 6.99 -14.15
N VAL A 294 -10.35 6.29 -13.24
CA VAL A 294 -11.63 6.75 -12.66
C VAL A 294 -11.45 8.07 -11.93
N TRP A 295 -10.35 8.25 -11.20
CA TRP A 295 -10.06 9.51 -10.52
C TRP A 295 -9.85 10.67 -11.49
N VAL A 296 -9.07 10.46 -12.56
CA VAL A 296 -8.85 11.48 -13.61
C VAL A 296 -10.15 11.82 -14.33
N ASP A 297 -10.97 10.81 -14.63
CA ASP A 297 -12.23 10.96 -15.35
C ASP A 297 -13.33 11.60 -14.50
N SER A 298 -13.45 11.27 -13.22
CA SER A 298 -14.55 11.75 -12.36
C SER A 298 -14.19 13.00 -11.56
N GLY A 299 -12.93 13.15 -11.12
CA GLY A 299 -12.53 14.12 -10.10
C GLY A 299 -13.15 13.89 -8.73
N SER A 300 -13.72 12.70 -8.47
CA SER A 300 -14.43 12.40 -7.24
C SER A 300 -13.79 11.23 -6.49
N THR A 301 -13.37 11.47 -5.25
CA THR A 301 -12.92 10.41 -4.35
C THR A 301 -14.05 9.43 -4.02
N GLU A 302 -15.32 9.87 -4.06
CA GLU A 302 -16.47 9.00 -3.81
C GLU A 302 -16.69 8.00 -4.95
N ALA A 303 -16.43 8.40 -6.20
CA ALA A 303 -16.47 7.46 -7.33
C ALA A 303 -15.41 6.36 -7.15
N CYS A 304 -14.18 6.73 -6.80
CA CYS A 304 -13.11 5.76 -6.50
C CYS A 304 -13.48 4.85 -5.31
N LYS A 305 -14.04 5.40 -4.22
CA LYS A 305 -14.52 4.61 -3.08
C LYS A 305 -15.60 3.61 -3.47
N ALA A 306 -16.53 4.00 -4.35
CA ALA A 306 -17.57 3.09 -4.83
C ALA A 306 -16.98 1.87 -5.56
N ILE A 307 -15.95 2.08 -6.38
CA ILE A 307 -15.22 0.98 -7.04
C ILE A 307 -14.51 0.09 -6.02
N VAL A 308 -13.77 0.68 -5.09
CA VAL A 308 -13.07 -0.09 -4.03
C VAL A 308 -14.06 -0.88 -3.16
N ALA A 309 -15.26 -0.33 -2.92
CA ALA A 309 -16.35 -1.01 -2.23
C ALA A 309 -16.96 -2.15 -3.06
N GLN A 310 -17.17 -1.94 -4.36
CA GLN A 310 -17.72 -2.95 -5.28
C GLN A 310 -16.83 -4.19 -5.37
N PHE A 311 -15.51 -4.00 -5.35
CA PHE A 311 -14.54 -5.10 -5.29
C PHE A 311 -14.47 -5.77 -3.90
N GLY A 312 -15.23 -5.29 -2.91
CA GLY A 312 -15.28 -5.88 -1.57
C GLY A 312 -14.06 -5.56 -0.69
N ILE A 313 -13.15 -4.68 -1.12
CA ILE A 313 -11.96 -4.29 -0.35
C ILE A 313 -12.39 -3.61 0.95
N LEU A 314 -13.31 -2.64 0.87
CA LEU A 314 -13.82 -1.95 2.08
C LEU A 314 -14.60 -2.91 2.98
N ALA A 315 -15.38 -3.84 2.41
CA ALA A 315 -16.11 -4.83 3.17
C ALA A 315 -15.16 -5.77 3.94
N TYR A 316 -14.06 -6.18 3.30
CA TYR A 316 -13.04 -7.00 3.95
C TYR A 316 -12.28 -6.22 5.02
N LEU A 317 -11.93 -4.95 4.77
CA LEU A 317 -11.34 -4.09 5.80
C LEU A 317 -12.26 -3.95 7.03
N GLU A 318 -13.56 -3.76 6.82
CA GLU A 318 -14.54 -3.72 7.91
C GLU A 318 -14.62 -5.06 8.65
N PHE A 319 -14.53 -6.19 7.94
CA PHE A 319 -14.44 -7.51 8.57
C PHE A 319 -13.19 -7.62 9.47
N LEU A 320 -12.01 -7.20 8.98
CA LEU A 320 -10.76 -7.24 9.77
C LEU A 320 -10.87 -6.39 11.05
N LEU A 321 -11.49 -5.22 10.94
CA LEU A 321 -11.72 -4.32 12.07
C LEU A 321 -12.70 -4.91 13.08
N ARG A 322 -13.85 -5.41 12.62
CA ARG A 322 -14.92 -5.96 13.50
C ARG A 322 -14.51 -7.23 14.23
N ASN A 323 -13.70 -8.08 13.60
CA ASN A 323 -13.31 -9.37 14.15
C ASN A 323 -11.92 -9.36 14.80
N ASP A 324 -11.30 -8.18 14.95
CA ASP A 324 -9.98 -8.01 15.55
C ASP A 324 -8.90 -8.92 14.91
N VAL A 325 -8.94 -9.04 13.58
CA VAL A 325 -8.05 -9.95 12.83
C VAL A 325 -6.63 -9.40 12.85
N ASP A 326 -5.67 -10.27 13.18
CA ASP A 326 -4.26 -9.93 13.18
C ASP A 326 -3.72 -9.84 11.74
N ALA A 327 -3.38 -8.62 11.32
CA ALA A 327 -2.89 -8.31 9.99
C ALA A 327 -1.37 -8.09 9.94
N ARG A 328 -0.63 -8.35 11.02
CA ARG A 328 0.83 -8.21 11.03
C ARG A 328 1.49 -9.20 10.07
N HIS A 329 2.55 -8.76 9.41
CA HIS A 329 3.28 -9.60 8.48
C HIS A 329 4.10 -10.65 9.25
N PRO A 330 4.03 -11.96 8.91
CA PRO A 330 4.70 -13.01 9.67
C PRO A 330 6.20 -12.79 9.85
N LYS A 331 6.89 -12.27 8.82
CA LYS A 331 8.32 -11.91 8.90
C LYS A 331 8.60 -10.82 9.94
N GLN A 332 7.73 -9.81 10.05
CA GLN A 332 7.87 -8.74 11.03
C GLN A 332 7.64 -9.28 12.44
N GLU A 333 6.59 -10.07 12.63
CA GLU A 333 6.28 -10.67 13.93
C GLU A 333 7.39 -11.60 14.42
N LEU A 334 7.95 -12.40 13.51
CA LEU A 334 9.05 -13.28 13.83
C LEU A 334 10.31 -12.50 14.22
N GLY A 335 10.59 -11.37 13.54
CA GLY A 335 11.65 -10.45 13.93
C GLY A 335 11.42 -9.82 15.31
N GLU A 336 10.18 -9.39 15.60
CA GLU A 336 9.79 -8.86 16.91
C GLU A 336 9.92 -9.91 18.02
N TRP A 337 9.52 -11.16 17.74
CA TRP A 337 9.59 -12.28 18.67
C TRP A 337 11.03 -12.71 18.95
N ALA A 338 11.88 -12.83 17.93
CA ALA A 338 13.30 -13.16 18.09
C ALA A 338 14.08 -12.08 18.89
N GLY A 339 13.56 -10.85 18.92
CA GLY A 339 14.06 -9.76 19.76
C GLY A 339 15.51 -9.39 19.42
N ARG A 340 16.46 -9.80 20.28
CA ARG A 340 17.90 -9.55 20.08
C ARG A 340 18.66 -10.71 19.47
N GLN A 341 18.02 -11.87 19.29
CA GLN A 341 18.68 -13.03 18.70
C GLN A 341 18.95 -12.78 17.21
N LYS A 342 20.08 -13.29 16.71
CA LYS A 342 20.42 -13.22 15.28
C LYS A 342 19.42 -14.08 14.52
N MET A 343 18.69 -13.48 13.59
CA MET A 343 17.64 -14.16 12.83
C MET A 343 17.92 -14.05 11.35
N GLU A 344 18.03 -15.19 10.67
CA GLU A 344 18.41 -15.27 9.27
C GLU A 344 17.51 -16.24 8.50
N TYR A 345 17.27 -15.90 7.23
CA TYR A 345 16.58 -16.78 6.29
C TYR A 345 17.60 -17.31 5.29
N GLU A 346 17.87 -18.60 5.33
CA GLU A 346 18.64 -19.29 4.30
C GLU A 346 17.68 -19.80 3.24
N VAL A 347 17.88 -19.38 1.99
CA VAL A 347 17.03 -19.77 0.87
C VAL A 347 17.89 -20.43 -0.20
N ASP A 348 17.71 -21.72 -0.36
CA ASP A 348 18.34 -22.52 -1.40
C ASP A 348 17.36 -22.80 -2.53
N VAL A 349 17.88 -23.06 -3.73
CA VAL A 349 17.09 -23.47 -4.90
C VAL A 349 17.44 -24.91 -5.26
N THR A 350 16.48 -25.80 -5.11
CA THR A 350 16.60 -27.23 -5.42
C THR A 350 15.54 -27.59 -6.46
N GLU A 351 15.98 -28.07 -7.63
CA GLU A 351 15.08 -28.49 -8.73
C GLU A 351 14.04 -27.43 -9.15
N GLY A 352 14.41 -26.14 -9.06
CA GLY A 352 13.51 -25.03 -9.40
C GLY A 352 12.47 -24.69 -8.32
N ARG A 353 12.52 -25.34 -7.16
CA ARG A 353 11.77 -25.00 -5.95
C ARG A 353 12.70 -24.35 -4.92
N TYR A 354 12.14 -23.45 -4.13
CA TYR A 354 12.87 -22.74 -3.08
C TYR A 354 12.72 -23.49 -1.76
N VAL A 355 13.82 -23.82 -1.12
CA VAL A 355 13.84 -24.36 0.25
C VAL A 355 14.26 -23.24 1.17
N CYS A 356 13.37 -22.85 2.09
CA CYS A 356 13.67 -21.80 3.07
C CYS A 356 13.85 -22.41 4.46
N ARG A 357 15.00 -22.12 5.07
CA ARG A 357 15.32 -22.43 6.47
C ARG A 357 15.32 -21.15 7.27
N VAL A 358 14.66 -21.18 8.43
CA VAL A 358 14.64 -20.07 9.39
C VAL A 358 15.60 -20.43 10.51
N LEU A 359 16.64 -19.61 10.66
CA LEU A 359 17.64 -19.75 11.71
C LEU A 359 17.43 -18.68 12.76
N ILE A 360 17.47 -19.08 14.03
CA ILE A 360 17.48 -18.19 15.18
C ILE A 360 18.67 -18.57 16.05
N GLY A 361 19.67 -17.70 16.11
CA GLY A 361 21.02 -18.07 16.56
C GLY A 361 21.64 -19.07 15.59
N ASP A 362 22.04 -20.23 16.11
CA ASP A 362 22.62 -21.34 15.33
C ASP A 362 21.63 -22.51 15.11
N VAL A 363 20.36 -22.33 15.50
CA VAL A 363 19.33 -23.38 15.45
C VAL A 363 18.38 -23.17 14.28
N VAL A 364 18.15 -24.22 13.50
CA VAL A 364 17.13 -24.24 12.44
C VAL A 364 15.77 -24.54 13.07
N VAL A 365 14.93 -23.50 13.17
CA VAL A 365 13.62 -23.59 13.84
C VAL A 365 12.54 -24.14 12.90
N CYS A 366 12.68 -23.87 11.60
CA CYS A 366 11.73 -24.34 10.61
C CYS A 366 12.39 -24.47 9.23
N THR A 367 12.02 -25.54 8.55
CA THR A 367 12.30 -25.72 7.13
C THR A 367 10.98 -25.79 6.38
N VAL A 368 10.90 -25.02 5.30
CA VAL A 368 9.84 -25.07 4.31
C VAL A 368 10.47 -25.50 3.00
N GLU A 369 10.06 -26.68 2.54
CA GLU A 369 10.37 -27.20 1.21
C GLU A 369 9.25 -26.79 0.24
N ASP A 370 9.52 -26.86 -1.06
CA ASP A 370 8.55 -26.56 -2.13
C ASP A 370 8.06 -25.09 -2.18
N GLY A 371 8.96 -24.13 -1.96
CA GLY A 371 8.68 -22.71 -2.17
C GLY A 371 8.62 -22.36 -3.66
N LEU A 372 7.68 -21.49 -4.04
CA LEU A 372 7.52 -21.03 -5.42
C LEU A 372 8.37 -19.79 -5.75
N SER A 373 8.75 -19.05 -4.72
CA SER A 373 9.68 -17.93 -4.78
C SER A 373 10.39 -17.77 -3.43
N ALA A 374 11.51 -17.06 -3.40
CA ALA A 374 12.20 -16.77 -2.14
C ALA A 374 11.30 -16.04 -1.14
N GLU A 375 10.53 -15.05 -1.59
CA GLU A 375 9.65 -14.26 -0.74
C GLU A 375 8.48 -15.08 -0.18
N GLU A 376 7.85 -15.90 -1.03
CA GLU A 376 6.78 -16.81 -0.62
C GLU A 376 7.29 -17.86 0.37
N ALA A 377 8.45 -18.46 0.10
CA ALA A 377 9.05 -19.47 0.97
C ALA A 377 9.39 -18.89 2.35
N GLN A 378 9.98 -17.69 2.41
CA GLN A 378 10.27 -16.97 3.65
C GLN A 378 9.00 -16.62 4.43
N THR A 379 7.97 -16.12 3.75
CA THR A 379 6.70 -15.73 4.39
C THR A 379 5.97 -16.94 4.95
N ARG A 380 5.97 -18.06 4.22
CA ARG A 380 5.39 -19.33 4.66
C ARG A 380 6.18 -19.95 5.82
N ALA A 381 7.51 -19.88 5.77
CA ALA A 381 8.34 -20.36 6.87
C ALA A 381 8.12 -19.53 8.14
N ALA A 382 8.04 -18.21 8.02
CA ALA A 382 7.73 -17.32 9.13
C ALA A 382 6.32 -17.60 9.70
N ASP A 383 5.30 -17.75 8.86
CA ASP A 383 3.94 -18.07 9.30
C ASP A 383 3.90 -19.43 10.02
N LYS A 384 4.61 -20.44 9.53
CA LYS A 384 4.70 -21.76 10.16
C LYS A 384 5.38 -21.73 11.53
N VAL A 385 6.49 -21.00 11.67
CA VAL A 385 7.17 -20.80 12.97
C VAL A 385 6.21 -20.15 13.94
N MET A 386 5.59 -19.04 13.53
CA MET A 386 4.77 -18.28 14.44
C MET A 386 3.50 -19.04 14.85
N ARG A 387 2.89 -19.81 13.94
CA ARG A 387 1.79 -20.74 14.28
C ARG A 387 2.16 -21.71 15.39
N ARG A 388 3.39 -22.25 15.41
CA ARG A 388 3.88 -23.10 16.49
C ARG A 388 4.00 -22.33 17.80
N VAL A 389 4.65 -21.16 17.77
CA VAL A 389 4.82 -20.29 18.95
C VAL A 389 3.49 -20.01 19.66
N TRP A 390 2.40 -19.78 18.91
CA TRP A 390 1.08 -19.53 19.51
C TRP A 390 0.35 -20.77 20.00
N VAL A 391 0.57 -21.92 19.36
CA VAL A 391 -0.03 -23.20 19.81
C VAL A 391 0.68 -23.72 21.05
N GLU A 392 2.00 -23.57 21.12
CA GLU A 392 2.87 -24.11 22.17
C GLU A 392 3.08 -23.12 23.34
N GLY A 393 2.51 -21.91 23.28
CA GLY A 393 2.53 -20.98 24.41
C GLY A 393 3.85 -20.25 24.64
N GLY A 394 4.69 -20.11 23.62
CA GLY A 394 5.88 -19.24 23.64
C GLY A 394 7.24 -19.92 23.78
N GLU A 395 7.30 -21.22 24.03
CA GLU A 395 8.55 -22.00 24.01
C GLU A 395 8.59 -22.86 22.75
N LEU A 396 9.42 -22.45 21.79
CA LEU A 396 9.87 -23.38 20.75
C LEU A 396 10.96 -24.25 21.38
N ASP A 397 10.71 -25.55 21.45
CA ASP A 397 11.68 -26.52 21.94
C ASP A 397 12.93 -26.48 21.04
N THR A 398 13.99 -25.82 21.50
CA THR A 398 15.28 -25.70 20.78
C THR A 398 16.12 -26.96 20.92
N GLY A 399 15.47 -28.14 20.86
CA GLY A 399 16.08 -29.46 21.04
C GLY A 399 17.08 -29.82 19.96
#